data_AF-A0A380ZJU3-F1
#
_entry.id   AF-A0A380ZJU3-F1
#
_cell.length_a   1.000
_cell.length_b   1.000
_cell.length_c   1.000
_cell.angle_alpha   90.00
_cell.angle_beta   90.00
_cell.angle_gamma   90.00
#
_symmetry.space_group_name_H-M   'P 1'
#
loop_
_entity.id
_entity.type
_entity.pdbx_description
1 polymer ?
#
loop_
_entity_poly.entity_id
_entity_poly.type
_entity_poly.pdbx_seq_one_letter_code
_entity_poly.pdbx_strand_id
1 'polypeptide(L)'
;MIKSFICTDGKDYQTSGLDDADDFTLSNLIKTRDPRFEASFYEKPVPTAKSCYLFVTKFIPRSALDFLKIEGGTIAPEFSGSSNVTGYPVIRYAEVLLNWIEAKAELATLGGTAVIQDDIDVSINKIRERPIAPEAKKLGVTRTADMDLADLPDDPRRDPSVSKLLWEIRRERRMEFAFEFSRIIDLRRWGKLEYMDTEKNKDLLAGTWVNFAEEVSDELKDENKGKIRVMDKQGNFIVFDGKNKDKMKGFFYPAENLGRLKFLNVPNVNPYLSPIGTNQIADYQSRGYTLTQTEGWPTGLE
;
A
#
# COMPACT_ATOMS: atom_id res chain seq x y z
N MET A 1 -2.77 -1.82 3.42
CA MET A 1 -1.42 -1.69 2.81
C MET A 1 -0.32 -1.58 3.86
N ILE A 2 -0.38 -0.63 4.81
CA ILE A 2 0.63 -0.47 5.88
C ILE A 2 0.96 -1.80 6.58
N LYS A 3 -0.08 -2.55 6.95
CA LYS A 3 0.04 -3.87 7.61
C LYS A 3 0.73 -4.96 6.78
N SER A 4 0.99 -4.76 5.48
CA SER A 4 1.71 -5.74 4.65
C SER A 4 3.21 -5.50 4.59
N PHE A 5 3.70 -4.37 5.10
CA PHE A 5 5.14 -4.20 5.30
C PHE A 5 5.58 -5.12 6.44
N ILE A 6 6.56 -5.98 6.15
CA ILE A 6 7.16 -6.86 7.16
C ILE A 6 8.00 -6.04 8.14
N CYS A 7 8.22 -6.62 9.30
CA CYS A 7 9.18 -6.15 10.27
C CYS A 7 10.61 -6.35 9.78
N THR A 8 11.57 -5.67 10.41
CA THR A 8 13.00 -5.80 10.09
C THR A 8 13.58 -7.16 10.44
N ASP A 9 12.88 -7.99 11.23
CA ASP A 9 13.20 -9.41 11.43
C ASP A 9 12.69 -10.33 10.30
N GLY A 10 12.07 -9.75 9.26
CA GLY A 10 11.55 -10.48 8.11
C GLY A 10 10.14 -11.07 8.29
N LYS A 11 9.52 -10.90 9.46
CA LYS A 11 8.21 -11.47 9.79
C LYS A 11 7.08 -10.45 9.67
N ASP A 12 5.83 -10.91 9.66
CA ASP A 12 4.70 -10.01 9.78
C ASP A 12 4.58 -9.48 11.22
N TYR A 13 3.85 -8.39 11.41
CA TYR A 13 3.79 -7.73 12.71
C TYR A 13 3.13 -8.57 13.83
N GLN A 14 2.35 -9.60 13.50
CA GLN A 14 1.67 -10.46 14.48
C GLN A 14 2.57 -11.60 14.97
N THR A 15 3.61 -11.95 14.21
CA THR A 15 4.54 -13.06 14.52
C THR A 15 5.98 -12.59 14.74
N SER A 16 6.25 -11.32 14.48
CA SER A 16 7.54 -10.68 14.73
C SER A 16 7.91 -10.73 16.21
N GLY A 17 9.20 -10.90 16.47
CA GLY A 17 9.78 -10.86 17.81
C GLY A 17 10.25 -9.47 18.24
N LEU A 18 10.04 -8.45 17.41
CA LEU A 18 10.41 -7.07 17.75
C LEU A 18 9.46 -6.50 18.79
N ASP A 19 10.04 -5.73 19.71
CA ASP A 19 9.26 -4.86 20.60
C ASP A 19 8.42 -3.88 19.76
N ASP A 20 7.21 -3.59 20.23
CA ASP A 20 6.27 -2.66 19.60
C ASP A 20 5.94 -2.98 18.13
N ALA A 21 6.07 -4.25 17.70
CA ALA A 21 5.74 -4.66 16.34
C ALA A 21 4.28 -4.31 15.98
N ASP A 22 3.35 -4.29 16.95
CA ASP A 22 1.94 -3.95 16.75
C ASP A 22 1.61 -2.46 16.99
N ASP A 23 2.60 -1.61 17.26
CA ASP A 23 2.41 -0.16 17.27
C ASP A 23 2.47 0.40 15.83
N PHE A 24 1.38 1.02 15.43
CA PHE A 24 1.18 1.57 14.08
C PHE A 24 1.44 3.07 13.98
N THR A 25 1.92 3.73 15.04
CA THR A 25 2.44 5.10 14.91
C THR A 25 3.53 5.16 13.83
N LEU A 26 3.53 6.21 13.01
CA LEU A 26 4.46 6.28 11.87
C LEU A 26 5.92 6.30 12.30
N SER A 27 6.23 6.96 13.42
CA SER A 27 7.56 6.99 14.01
C SER A 27 8.05 5.60 14.46
N ASN A 28 7.14 4.72 14.91
CA ASN A 28 7.46 3.34 15.21
C ASN A 28 7.60 2.51 13.92
N LEU A 29 6.64 2.62 13.00
CA LEU A 29 6.65 1.87 11.75
C LEU A 29 7.93 2.11 10.93
N ILE A 30 8.47 3.32 10.92
CA ILE A 30 9.74 3.62 10.25
C ILE A 30 10.92 2.81 10.82
N LYS A 31 10.92 2.56 12.12
CA LYS A 31 12.01 1.83 12.80
C LYS A 31 11.84 0.32 12.67
N THR A 32 10.59 -0.14 12.80
CA THR A 32 10.27 -1.57 12.94
C THR A 32 9.97 -2.25 11.61
N ARG A 33 9.54 -1.51 10.58
CA ARG A 33 9.24 -2.07 9.27
C ARG A 33 10.43 -2.05 8.33
N ASP A 34 10.32 -2.87 7.31
CA ASP A 34 11.23 -2.89 6.18
C ASP A 34 11.53 -1.46 5.66
N PRO A 35 12.80 -1.14 5.33
CA PRO A 35 13.23 0.19 4.85
C PRO A 35 12.39 0.79 3.72
N ARG A 36 11.73 -0.05 2.91
CA ARG A 36 10.85 0.40 1.84
C ARG A 36 9.61 1.14 2.36
N PHE A 37 9.23 0.95 3.62
CA PHE A 37 8.16 1.72 4.24
C PHE A 37 8.56 3.21 4.31
N GLU A 38 9.71 3.52 4.91
CA GLU A 38 10.23 4.89 4.98
C GLU A 38 10.47 5.49 3.58
N ALA A 39 10.95 4.68 2.64
CA ALA A 39 11.16 5.13 1.27
C ALA A 39 9.85 5.40 0.47
N SER A 40 8.70 4.97 1.00
CA SER A 40 7.39 5.10 0.32
C SER A 40 6.45 6.10 1.00
N PHE A 41 6.70 6.45 2.26
CA PHE A 41 5.82 7.28 3.06
C PHE A 41 6.56 8.39 3.80
N TYR A 42 5.85 9.48 4.07
CA TYR A 42 6.32 10.52 4.97
C TYR A 42 6.21 10.06 6.44
N GLU A 43 7.08 10.61 7.27
CA GLU A 43 7.30 10.15 8.65
C GLU A 43 6.24 10.57 9.67
N LYS A 44 5.30 11.43 9.28
CA LYS A 44 4.27 11.99 10.15
C LYS A 44 2.91 12.03 9.45
N PRO A 45 1.81 12.03 10.21
CA PRO A 45 0.49 12.26 9.63
C PRO A 45 0.44 13.63 8.95
N VAL A 46 -0.18 13.70 7.77
CA VAL A 46 -0.30 14.94 6.99
C VAL A 46 -1.78 15.25 6.76
N PRO A 47 -2.35 16.28 7.40
CA PRO A 47 -3.78 16.63 7.26
C PRO A 47 -4.24 16.91 5.82
N THR A 48 -3.34 17.42 4.97
CA THR A 48 -3.65 17.66 3.56
C THR A 48 -3.74 16.38 2.73
N ALA A 49 -3.25 15.24 3.23
CA ALA A 49 -3.48 13.91 2.66
C ALA A 49 -4.84 13.35 3.12
N LYS A 50 -5.92 14.08 2.81
CA LYS A 50 -7.27 13.94 3.39
C LYS A 50 -7.89 12.53 3.32
N SER A 51 -7.46 11.68 2.39
CA SER A 51 -8.02 10.33 2.24
C SER A 51 -7.50 9.32 3.27
N CYS A 52 -6.29 9.53 3.79
CA CYS A 52 -5.61 8.52 4.61
C CYS A 52 -4.68 9.08 5.70
N TYR A 53 -4.47 10.40 5.76
CA TYR A 53 -3.48 11.08 6.61
C TYR A 53 -2.03 10.63 6.40
N LEU A 54 -1.74 9.89 5.31
CA LEU A 54 -0.42 9.37 5.00
C LEU A 54 0.07 9.90 3.66
N PHE A 55 1.09 10.75 3.69
CA PHE A 55 1.65 11.31 2.47
C PHE A 55 2.61 10.30 1.83
N VAL A 56 2.46 10.10 0.52
CA VAL A 56 3.28 9.17 -0.27
C VAL A 56 4.52 9.88 -0.77
N THR A 57 5.69 9.28 -0.58
CA THR A 57 7.00 9.86 -0.93
C THR A 57 7.77 9.04 -1.96
N LYS A 58 7.19 7.95 -2.46
CA LYS A 58 7.81 7.07 -3.46
C LYS A 58 8.28 7.86 -4.68
N PHE A 59 9.57 7.75 -5.00
CA PHE A 59 10.28 8.48 -6.07
C PHE A 59 10.35 10.01 -5.91
N ILE A 60 9.90 10.56 -4.79
CA ILE A 60 10.03 11.99 -4.49
C ILE A 60 11.40 12.24 -3.84
N PRO A 61 12.23 13.16 -4.38
CA PRO A 61 13.48 13.54 -3.74
C PRO A 61 13.22 14.09 -2.34
N ARG A 62 14.09 13.79 -1.36
CA ARG A 62 13.89 14.24 0.04
C ARG A 62 13.79 15.76 0.17
N SER A 63 14.51 16.52 -0.65
CA SER A 63 14.42 17.99 -0.69
C SER A 63 13.04 18.50 -1.15
N ALA A 64 12.35 17.75 -2.01
CA ALA A 64 11.01 18.11 -2.47
C ALA A 64 9.95 17.98 -1.35
N LEU A 65 10.30 17.38 -0.20
CA LEU A 65 9.42 17.23 0.97
C LEU A 65 9.63 18.34 2.01
N ASP A 66 10.57 19.28 1.80
CA ASP A 66 10.87 20.33 2.78
C ASP A 66 9.68 21.25 3.05
N PHE A 67 8.78 21.42 2.07
CA PHE A 67 7.54 22.19 2.26
C PHE A 67 6.64 21.61 3.37
N LEU A 68 6.68 20.29 3.62
CA LEU A 68 5.92 19.65 4.70
C LEU A 68 6.46 19.99 6.09
N LYS A 69 7.68 20.53 6.18
CA LYS A 69 8.33 20.93 7.46
C LYS A 69 8.03 22.37 7.84
N ILE A 70 7.40 23.14 6.95
CA ILE A 70 7.14 24.57 7.12
C ILE A 70 5.62 24.77 7.12
N GLU A 71 5.09 25.42 8.15
CA GLU A 71 3.67 25.77 8.18
C GLU A 71 3.32 26.68 6.99
N GLY A 72 2.31 26.29 6.20
CA GLY A 72 1.97 26.99 4.96
C GLY A 72 2.99 26.85 3.83
N GLY A 73 3.96 25.94 3.96
CA GLY A 73 4.96 25.67 2.94
C GLY A 73 4.34 25.23 1.61
N THR A 74 4.93 25.70 0.51
CA THR A 74 4.51 25.35 -0.86
C THR A 74 5.57 24.50 -1.54
N ILE A 75 5.14 23.58 -2.41
CA ILE A 75 6.04 22.78 -3.24
C ILE A 75 6.91 23.71 -4.10
N ALA A 76 8.23 23.51 -4.09
CA ALA A 76 9.14 24.30 -4.90
C ALA A 76 8.81 24.14 -6.41
N PRO A 77 8.93 25.20 -7.24
CA PRO A 77 8.50 25.17 -8.63
C PRO A 77 9.06 24.00 -9.46
N GLU A 78 10.31 23.61 -9.23
CA GLU A 78 11.00 22.50 -9.91
C GLU A 78 10.44 21.11 -9.59
N PHE A 79 9.58 20.98 -8.57
CA PHE A 79 8.89 19.74 -8.20
C PHE A 79 7.39 19.79 -8.51
N SER A 80 6.91 20.83 -9.20
CA SER A 80 5.48 21.07 -9.41
C SER A 80 5.09 21.07 -10.90
N GLY A 81 3.92 20.50 -11.19
CA GLY A 81 3.26 20.57 -12.48
C GLY A 81 4.15 20.15 -13.66
N SER A 82 4.08 20.92 -14.75
CA SER A 82 4.88 20.70 -15.97
C SER A 82 6.37 20.98 -15.81
N SER A 83 6.79 21.59 -14.69
CA SER A 83 8.18 21.90 -14.39
C SER A 83 8.87 20.79 -13.59
N ASN A 84 8.13 19.75 -13.18
CA ASN A 84 8.68 18.65 -12.40
C ASN A 84 9.64 17.79 -13.25
N VAL A 85 10.91 17.79 -12.87
CA VAL A 85 11.98 17.02 -13.54
C VAL A 85 12.27 15.66 -12.88
N THR A 86 11.48 15.26 -11.89
CA THR A 86 11.65 14.00 -11.17
C THR A 86 11.37 12.82 -12.08
N GLY A 87 12.34 11.92 -12.24
CA GLY A 87 12.19 10.72 -13.05
C GLY A 87 11.27 9.68 -12.40
N TYR A 88 10.38 9.09 -13.18
CA TYR A 88 9.60 7.91 -12.81
C TYR A 88 10.15 6.69 -13.57
N PRO A 89 10.61 5.62 -12.89
CA PRO A 89 11.16 4.46 -13.57
C PRO A 89 10.08 3.68 -14.33
N VAL A 90 10.35 3.36 -15.60
CA VAL A 90 9.49 2.49 -16.42
C VAL A 90 9.75 1.00 -16.11
N ILE A 91 11.01 0.64 -15.92
CA ILE A 91 11.48 -0.67 -15.46
C ILE A 91 12.69 -0.45 -14.57
N ARG A 92 12.87 -1.30 -13.56
CA ARG A 92 13.95 -1.18 -12.59
C ARG A 92 14.42 -2.54 -12.12
N TYR A 93 15.68 -2.64 -11.71
CA TYR A 93 16.35 -3.92 -11.47
C TYR A 93 15.61 -4.85 -10.48
N ALA A 94 15.00 -4.29 -9.43
CA ALA A 94 14.19 -5.07 -8.48
C ALA A 94 12.97 -5.76 -9.14
N GLU A 95 12.41 -5.19 -10.21
CA GLU A 95 11.36 -5.83 -11.02
C GLU A 95 11.87 -7.06 -11.74
N VAL A 96 13.07 -6.98 -12.34
CA VAL A 96 13.69 -8.13 -13.01
C VAL A 96 13.92 -9.26 -12.01
N LEU A 97 14.48 -8.94 -10.83
CA LEU A 97 14.74 -9.93 -9.78
C LEU A 97 13.46 -10.58 -9.25
N LEU A 98 12.43 -9.77 -8.96
CA LEU A 98 11.16 -10.27 -8.43
C LEU A 98 10.33 -11.01 -9.48
N ASN A 99 10.39 -10.61 -10.75
CA ASN A 99 9.75 -11.36 -11.84
C ASN A 99 10.43 -12.73 -12.02
N TRP A 100 11.77 -12.78 -11.97
CA TRP A 100 12.52 -14.02 -12.14
C TRP A 100 12.26 -15.03 -11.02
N ILE A 101 12.37 -14.62 -9.74
CA ILE A 101 12.17 -15.53 -8.62
C ILE A 101 10.72 -16.03 -8.53
N GLU A 102 9.76 -15.16 -8.83
CA GLU A 102 8.36 -15.55 -8.87
C GLU A 102 8.09 -16.54 -10.01
N ALA A 103 8.59 -16.28 -11.22
CA ALA A 103 8.44 -17.20 -12.34
C ALA A 103 9.06 -18.58 -12.04
N LYS A 104 10.22 -18.63 -11.37
CA LYS A 104 10.83 -19.88 -10.92
C LYS A 104 9.98 -20.60 -9.88
N ALA A 105 9.44 -19.88 -8.90
CA ALA A 105 8.55 -20.44 -7.88
C ALA A 105 7.24 -20.99 -8.48
N GLU A 106 6.62 -20.27 -9.41
CA GLU A 106 5.42 -20.73 -10.12
C GLU A 106 5.73 -21.96 -11.00
N LEU A 107 6.86 -21.96 -11.73
CA LEU A 107 7.29 -23.10 -12.54
C LEU A 107 7.53 -24.36 -11.69
N ALA A 108 8.07 -24.22 -10.48
CA ALA A 108 8.24 -25.33 -9.54
C ALA A 108 6.89 -25.98 -9.16
N THR A 109 5.80 -25.20 -9.07
CA THR A 109 4.45 -25.75 -8.81
C THR A 109 3.92 -26.62 -9.96
N LEU A 110 4.48 -26.44 -11.17
CA LEU A 110 4.14 -27.19 -12.38
C LEU A 110 5.12 -28.35 -12.63
N GLY A 111 5.96 -28.71 -11.65
CA GLY A 111 6.93 -29.80 -11.75
C GLY A 111 8.31 -29.39 -12.26
N GLY A 112 8.58 -28.09 -12.38
CA GLY A 112 9.93 -27.59 -12.68
C GLY A 112 10.89 -27.64 -11.48
N THR A 113 12.12 -27.19 -11.69
CA THR A 113 13.16 -27.16 -10.64
C THR A 113 12.73 -26.29 -9.47
N ALA A 114 12.81 -26.84 -8.26
CA ALA A 114 12.53 -26.11 -7.02
C ALA A 114 13.43 -24.87 -6.87
N VAL A 115 12.88 -23.84 -6.23
CA VAL A 115 13.65 -22.69 -5.75
C VAL A 115 14.61 -23.17 -4.66
N ILE A 116 15.86 -22.74 -4.73
CA ILE A 116 16.89 -22.97 -3.71
C ILE A 116 17.30 -21.66 -3.05
N GLN A 117 18.04 -21.73 -1.93
CA GLN A 117 18.47 -20.54 -1.21
C GLN A 117 19.29 -19.57 -2.08
N ASP A 118 20.19 -20.09 -2.93
CA ASP A 118 20.98 -19.27 -3.85
C ASP A 118 20.10 -18.38 -4.76
N ASP A 119 18.91 -18.84 -5.14
CA ASP A 119 17.97 -18.04 -5.93
C ASP A 119 17.39 -16.88 -5.11
N ILE A 120 17.08 -17.11 -3.83
CA ILE A 120 16.61 -16.09 -2.89
C ILE A 120 17.71 -15.06 -2.65
N ASP A 121 18.95 -15.54 -2.48
CA ASP A 121 20.13 -14.72 -2.20
C ASP A 121 20.45 -13.74 -3.32
N VAL A 122 20.31 -14.17 -4.58
CA VAL A 122 20.55 -13.31 -5.75
C VAL A 122 19.34 -12.46 -6.16
N SER A 123 18.17 -12.67 -5.55
CA SER A 123 16.93 -11.95 -5.89
C SER A 123 16.40 -11.09 -4.74
N ILE A 124 15.64 -11.67 -3.80
CA ILE A 124 14.99 -10.96 -2.69
C ILE A 124 16.03 -10.38 -1.74
N ASN A 125 17.05 -11.16 -1.37
CA ASN A 125 18.05 -10.70 -0.41
C ASN A 125 18.88 -9.56 -1.00
N LYS A 126 19.16 -9.55 -2.31
CA LYS A 126 19.75 -8.37 -2.97
C LYS A 126 18.93 -7.09 -2.83
N ILE A 127 17.60 -7.20 -2.82
CA ILE A 127 16.70 -6.04 -2.62
C ILE A 127 16.71 -5.59 -1.15
N ARG A 128 16.70 -6.54 -0.21
CA ARG A 128 16.76 -6.27 1.24
C ARG A 128 18.13 -5.73 1.68
N GLU A 129 19.21 -6.12 1.00
CA GLU A 129 20.59 -5.66 1.21
C GLU A 129 20.90 -4.24 0.71
N ARG A 130 19.95 -3.57 0.03
CA ARG A 130 20.21 -2.23 -0.51
C ARG A 130 20.69 -1.25 0.58
N PRO A 131 21.69 -0.41 0.30
CA PRO A 131 22.17 0.57 1.27
C PRO A 131 21.07 1.49 1.76
N ILE A 132 21.00 1.69 3.07
CA ILE A 132 20.07 2.64 3.69
C ILE A 132 20.71 4.04 3.69
N ALA A 133 19.94 5.02 3.21
CA ALA A 133 20.37 6.41 3.16
C ALA A 133 20.68 6.96 4.57
N PRO A 134 21.68 7.85 4.73
CA PRO A 134 22.00 8.46 6.03
C PRO A 134 20.81 9.13 6.72
N GLU A 135 19.92 9.76 5.97
CA GLU A 135 18.69 10.39 6.48
C GLU A 135 17.74 9.36 7.09
N ALA A 136 17.53 8.22 6.41
CA ALA A 136 16.71 7.13 6.92
C ALA A 136 17.33 6.50 8.18
N LYS A 137 18.67 6.33 8.21
CA LYS A 137 19.37 5.84 9.41
C LYS A 137 19.16 6.74 10.63
N LYS A 138 19.10 8.07 10.44
CA LYS A 138 18.80 9.02 11.53
C LYS A 138 17.39 8.85 12.11
N LEU A 139 16.46 8.32 11.32
CA LEU A 139 15.10 7.99 11.77
C LEU A 139 15.02 6.61 12.45
N GLY A 140 16.14 5.86 12.51
CA GLY A 140 16.20 4.53 13.10
C GLY A 140 15.87 3.40 12.13
N VAL A 141 15.83 3.67 10.81
CA VAL A 141 15.63 2.63 9.80
C VAL A 141 16.80 1.65 9.82
N THR A 142 16.49 0.36 9.89
CA THR A 142 17.46 -0.73 9.85
C THR A 142 17.13 -1.72 8.74
N ARG A 143 18.13 -2.47 8.28
CA ARG A 143 17.96 -3.43 7.18
C ARG A 143 17.08 -4.58 7.64
N THR A 144 16.16 -5.00 6.77
CA THR A 144 15.41 -6.25 6.94
C THR A 144 16.33 -7.46 6.86
N ALA A 145 16.15 -8.42 7.76
CA ALA A 145 16.84 -9.70 7.73
C ALA A 145 16.65 -10.39 6.38
N ASP A 146 17.64 -11.19 5.98
CA ASP A 146 17.54 -12.00 4.77
C ASP A 146 16.40 -13.02 4.90
N MET A 147 15.78 -13.33 3.78
CA MET A 147 14.84 -14.43 3.68
C MET A 147 15.61 -15.75 3.65
N ASP A 148 15.35 -16.59 4.65
CA ASP A 148 15.80 -17.97 4.70
C ASP A 148 14.66 -18.88 4.22
N LEU A 149 14.91 -19.63 3.15
CA LEU A 149 13.97 -20.57 2.57
C LEU A 149 13.59 -21.70 3.54
N ALA A 150 14.49 -22.06 4.47
CA ALA A 150 14.25 -23.07 5.49
C ALA A 150 13.41 -22.55 6.67
N ASP A 151 13.32 -21.23 6.86
CA ASP A 151 12.61 -20.57 7.98
C ASP A 151 11.64 -19.48 7.48
N LEU A 152 10.77 -19.85 6.52
CA LEU A 152 9.75 -18.93 6.02
C LEU A 152 8.69 -18.61 7.09
N PRO A 153 8.29 -17.33 7.24
CA PRO A 153 7.28 -16.92 8.21
C PRO A 153 5.94 -17.67 8.09
N ASP A 154 5.34 -17.96 9.25
CA ASP A 154 3.97 -18.47 9.38
C ASP A 154 2.98 -17.30 9.55
N ASP A 155 2.81 -16.49 8.50
CA ASP A 155 1.89 -15.35 8.56
C ASP A 155 0.42 -15.84 8.75
N PRO A 156 -0.27 -15.41 9.82
CA PRO A 156 -1.64 -15.84 10.13
C PRO A 156 -2.70 -15.35 9.12
N ARG A 157 -2.37 -14.38 8.25
CA ARG A 157 -3.19 -13.85 7.16
C ARG A 157 -2.84 -14.42 5.80
N ARG A 158 -1.88 -15.35 5.71
CA ARG A 158 -1.58 -16.02 4.46
C ARG A 158 -2.83 -16.66 3.90
N ASP A 159 -3.10 -16.44 2.61
CA ASP A 159 -4.10 -17.22 1.91
C ASP A 159 -3.63 -18.70 1.92
N PRO A 160 -4.39 -19.61 2.54
CA PRO A 160 -3.99 -21.01 2.66
C PRO A 160 -3.80 -21.71 1.32
N SER A 161 -4.44 -21.22 0.24
CA SER A 161 -4.27 -21.72 -1.13
C SER A 161 -2.98 -21.28 -1.81
N VAL A 162 -2.22 -20.35 -1.22
CA VAL A 162 -0.91 -19.89 -1.72
C VAL A 162 0.19 -20.47 -0.85
N SER A 163 1.20 -21.10 -1.45
CA SER A 163 2.33 -21.65 -0.69
C SER A 163 3.05 -20.56 0.12
N LYS A 164 3.72 -20.93 1.22
CA LYS A 164 4.48 -19.96 2.04
C LYS A 164 5.46 -19.14 1.20
N LEU A 165 6.21 -19.80 0.33
CA LEU A 165 7.19 -19.14 -0.54
C LEU A 165 6.53 -18.14 -1.50
N LEU A 166 5.48 -18.55 -2.23
CA LEU A 166 4.78 -17.62 -3.12
C LEU A 166 4.12 -16.47 -2.35
N TRP A 167 3.61 -16.73 -1.15
CA TRP A 167 3.05 -15.68 -0.31
C TRP A 167 4.08 -14.59 0.02
N GLU A 168 5.28 -14.98 0.44
CA GLU A 168 6.34 -14.03 0.75
C GLU A 168 6.90 -13.34 -0.51
N ILE A 169 7.08 -14.04 -1.63
CA ILE A 169 7.45 -13.41 -2.91
C ILE A 169 6.41 -12.34 -3.31
N ARG A 170 5.12 -12.66 -3.22
CA ARG A 170 4.03 -11.74 -3.57
C ARG A 170 3.96 -10.56 -2.59
N ARG A 171 4.34 -10.75 -1.32
CA ARG A 171 4.48 -9.68 -0.33
C ARG A 171 5.65 -8.77 -0.65
N GLU A 172 6.80 -9.32 -1.00
CA GLU A 172 7.98 -8.57 -1.47
C GLU A 172 7.62 -7.65 -2.64
N ARG A 173 6.88 -8.16 -3.62
CA ARG A 173 6.33 -7.36 -4.73
C ARG A 173 5.39 -6.25 -4.26
N ARG A 174 4.48 -6.55 -3.34
CA ARG A 174 3.52 -5.58 -2.81
C ARG A 174 4.22 -4.40 -2.11
N MET A 175 5.30 -4.67 -1.35
CA MET A 175 6.09 -3.64 -0.68
C MET A 175 6.96 -2.87 -1.68
N GLU A 176 7.66 -3.59 -2.57
CA GLU A 176 8.61 -3.01 -3.51
C GLU A 176 7.92 -2.08 -4.51
N PHE A 177 6.74 -2.47 -5.01
CA PHE A 177 5.98 -1.75 -6.04
C PHE A 177 4.78 -0.96 -5.50
N ALA A 178 4.78 -0.60 -4.20
CA ALA A 178 3.75 0.29 -3.67
C ALA A 178 3.73 1.60 -4.45
N PHE A 179 2.53 2.03 -4.89
CA PHE A 179 2.30 3.20 -5.76
C PHE A 179 2.91 3.12 -7.16
N GLU A 180 3.19 1.91 -7.62
CA GLU A 180 3.55 1.61 -9.00
C GLU A 180 2.41 0.83 -9.69
N PHE A 181 2.55 0.60 -10.98
CA PHE A 181 1.51 0.03 -11.84
C PHE A 181 1.09 -1.41 -11.49
N SER A 182 1.89 -2.14 -10.70
CA SER A 182 1.85 -3.60 -10.67
C SER A 182 0.68 -4.20 -9.89
N ARG A 183 0.17 -3.56 -8.82
CA ARG A 183 -0.71 -4.26 -7.86
C ARG A 183 -1.96 -4.88 -8.48
N ILE A 184 -2.68 -4.14 -9.33
CA ILE A 184 -3.89 -4.65 -9.99
C ILE A 184 -3.53 -5.76 -10.99
N ILE A 185 -2.44 -5.60 -11.73
CA ILE A 185 -1.97 -6.56 -12.72
C ILE A 185 -1.53 -7.86 -12.05
N ASP A 186 -0.78 -7.76 -10.95
CA ASP A 186 -0.36 -8.87 -10.10
C ASP A 186 -1.56 -9.66 -9.58
N LEU A 187 -2.56 -8.98 -9.00
CA LEU A 187 -3.76 -9.67 -8.51
C LEU A 187 -4.57 -10.33 -9.64
N ARG A 188 -4.66 -9.70 -10.82
CA ARG A 188 -5.34 -10.29 -11.98
C ARG A 188 -4.66 -11.57 -12.45
N ARG A 189 -3.34 -11.55 -12.67
CA ARG A 189 -2.59 -12.72 -13.17
C ARG A 189 -2.50 -13.85 -12.13
N TRP A 190 -2.61 -13.54 -10.84
CA TRP A 190 -2.73 -14.54 -9.77
C TRP A 190 -4.14 -15.10 -9.62
N GLY A 191 -5.14 -14.51 -10.29
CA GLY A 191 -6.54 -14.84 -10.06
C GLY A 191 -7.03 -14.46 -8.65
N LYS A 192 -6.40 -13.46 -8.02
CA LYS A 192 -6.64 -13.04 -6.61
C LYS A 192 -7.25 -11.64 -6.48
N LEU A 193 -8.00 -11.19 -7.48
CA LEU A 193 -8.56 -9.83 -7.50
C LEU A 193 -9.58 -9.60 -6.38
N GLU A 194 -10.16 -10.67 -5.83
CA GLU A 194 -11.06 -10.67 -4.67
C GLU A 194 -10.40 -10.13 -3.40
N TYR A 195 -9.07 -10.05 -3.34
CA TYR A 195 -8.37 -9.35 -2.26
C TYR A 195 -8.65 -7.85 -2.25
N MET A 196 -9.26 -7.29 -3.29
CA MET A 196 -9.71 -5.90 -3.35
C MET A 196 -11.19 -5.73 -2.99
N ASP A 197 -11.90 -6.81 -2.66
CA ASP A 197 -13.29 -6.73 -2.20
C ASP A 197 -13.34 -6.01 -0.84
N THR A 198 -13.79 -4.76 -0.86
CA THR A 198 -13.86 -3.89 0.33
C THR A 198 -14.96 -4.30 1.31
N GLU A 199 -15.93 -5.10 0.89
CA GLU A 199 -16.94 -5.65 1.79
C GLU A 199 -16.36 -6.76 2.67
N LYS A 200 -15.52 -7.62 2.07
CA LYS A 200 -14.79 -8.68 2.77
C LYS A 200 -13.56 -8.14 3.52
N ASN A 201 -12.89 -7.15 2.96
CA ASN A 201 -11.64 -6.59 3.45
C ASN A 201 -11.83 -5.11 3.80
N LYS A 202 -12.60 -4.84 4.86
CA LYS A 202 -12.96 -3.47 5.27
C LYS A 202 -11.75 -2.61 5.64
N ASP A 203 -10.64 -3.24 6.03
CA ASP A 203 -9.38 -2.56 6.36
C ASP A 203 -8.71 -1.91 5.15
N LEU A 204 -9.10 -2.26 3.91
CA LEU A 204 -8.66 -1.59 2.69
C LEU A 204 -9.08 -0.12 2.61
N LEU A 205 -10.16 0.24 3.31
CA LEU A 205 -10.71 1.60 3.34
C LEU A 205 -10.12 2.45 4.47
N ALA A 206 -9.23 1.87 5.28
CA ALA A 206 -8.56 2.56 6.37
C ALA A 206 -7.27 3.25 5.89
N GLY A 207 -7.05 4.45 6.41
CA GLY A 207 -5.80 5.21 6.33
C GLY A 207 -4.77 4.76 7.36
N THR A 208 -3.80 5.64 7.63
CA THR A 208 -2.79 5.38 8.66
C THR A 208 -3.36 5.50 10.07
N TRP A 209 -2.65 4.92 11.03
CA TRP A 209 -2.90 5.17 12.44
C TRP A 209 -2.52 6.62 12.77
N VAL A 210 -3.41 7.33 13.46
CA VAL A 210 -3.23 8.72 13.87
C VAL A 210 -3.69 8.87 15.31
N ASN A 211 -2.87 9.50 16.14
CA ASN A 211 -3.25 10.07 17.42
C ASN A 211 -3.60 11.55 17.22
N PHE A 212 -4.86 11.85 16.95
CA PHE A 212 -5.25 13.21 16.55
C PHE A 212 -4.93 14.27 17.61
N ALA A 213 -5.04 13.92 18.89
CA ALA A 213 -4.79 14.87 19.98
C ALA A 213 -3.31 15.28 20.09
N GLU A 214 -2.38 14.40 19.69
CA GLU A 214 -0.93 14.64 19.80
C GLU A 214 -0.32 15.08 18.47
N GLU A 215 -0.77 14.53 17.35
CA GLU A 215 -0.09 14.67 16.05
C GLU A 215 -0.74 15.72 15.15
N VAL A 216 -2.05 15.95 15.26
CA VAL A 216 -2.83 16.81 14.37
C VAL A 216 -3.99 17.50 15.12
N SER A 217 -3.70 18.07 16.29
CA SER A 217 -4.70 18.59 17.23
C SER A 217 -5.58 19.72 16.66
N ASP A 218 -5.05 20.49 15.70
CA ASP A 218 -5.77 21.55 15.00
C ASP A 218 -6.96 21.03 14.15
N GLU A 219 -6.96 19.73 13.83
CA GLU A 219 -8.09 19.08 13.17
C GLU A 219 -9.25 18.77 14.14
N LEU A 220 -9.00 18.75 15.46
CA LEU A 220 -10.02 18.50 16.49
C LEU A 220 -10.75 19.79 16.88
N LYS A 221 -11.35 20.44 15.88
CA LYS A 221 -12.13 21.69 15.97
C LYS A 221 -13.60 21.47 15.61
N ASP A 222 -14.46 22.37 16.06
CA ASP A 222 -15.91 22.22 15.96
C ASP A 222 -16.43 22.00 14.52
N GLU A 223 -15.75 22.58 13.53
CA GLU A 223 -16.08 22.44 12.11
C GLU A 223 -15.90 21.01 11.58
N ASN A 224 -15.11 20.19 12.27
CA ASN A 224 -14.79 18.82 11.91
C ASN A 224 -15.60 17.77 12.70
N LYS A 225 -16.53 18.20 13.56
CA LYS A 225 -17.50 17.30 14.22
C LYS A 225 -18.25 16.46 13.19
N GLY A 226 -18.33 15.15 13.43
CA GLY A 226 -18.99 14.19 12.53
C GLY A 226 -18.20 13.84 11.26
N LYS A 227 -17.11 14.53 10.94
CA LYS A 227 -16.33 14.33 9.70
C LYS A 227 -15.09 13.46 9.92
N ILE A 228 -14.46 13.58 11.09
CA ILE A 228 -13.31 12.76 11.45
C ILE A 228 -13.81 11.50 12.14
N ARG A 229 -13.36 10.34 11.64
CA ARG A 229 -13.63 9.04 12.22
C ARG A 229 -12.36 8.20 12.21
N VAL A 230 -12.13 7.47 13.30
CA VAL A 230 -11.05 6.49 13.41
C VAL A 230 -11.62 5.11 13.70
N MET A 231 -10.86 4.09 13.36
CA MET A 231 -11.10 2.68 13.68
C MET A 231 -10.00 2.21 14.65
N ASP A 232 -10.38 1.74 15.83
CA ASP A 232 -9.43 1.22 16.81
C ASP A 232 -8.82 -0.13 16.38
N LYS A 233 -7.91 -0.70 17.20
CA LYS A 233 -7.28 -1.99 16.90
C LYS A 233 -8.29 -3.16 16.89
N GLN A 234 -9.41 -3.01 17.59
CA GLN A 234 -10.49 -3.99 17.71
C GLN A 234 -11.52 -3.87 16.57
N GLY A 235 -11.43 -2.81 15.75
CA GLY A 235 -12.33 -2.55 14.63
C GLY A 235 -13.55 -1.69 14.99
N ASN A 236 -13.60 -1.10 16.19
CA ASN A 236 -14.68 -0.19 16.56
C ASN A 236 -14.45 1.20 15.95
N PHE A 237 -15.53 1.82 15.49
CA PHE A 237 -15.50 3.17 14.95
C PHE A 237 -15.77 4.22 16.02
N ILE A 238 -14.93 5.27 16.04
CA ILE A 238 -15.07 6.43 16.91
C ILE A 238 -15.15 7.67 16.00
N VAL A 239 -16.28 8.38 16.07
CA VAL A 239 -16.52 9.62 15.34
C VAL A 239 -16.28 10.80 16.27
N PHE A 240 -15.56 11.82 15.80
CA PHE A 240 -15.30 13.01 16.58
C PHE A 240 -16.59 13.81 16.83
N ASP A 241 -16.92 14.08 18.10
CA ASP A 241 -18.12 14.80 18.51
C ASP A 241 -17.84 16.18 19.14
N GLY A 242 -16.56 16.58 19.20
CA GLY A 242 -16.10 17.83 19.82
C GLY A 242 -15.73 17.70 21.30
N LYS A 243 -16.16 16.64 21.97
CA LYS A 243 -15.94 16.39 23.40
C LYS A 243 -15.03 15.19 23.65
N ASN A 244 -14.94 14.26 22.70
CA ASN A 244 -14.20 13.01 22.79
C ASN A 244 -12.77 13.07 22.20
N LYS A 245 -12.07 14.20 22.32
CA LYS A 245 -10.73 14.41 21.72
C LYS A 245 -9.72 13.34 22.14
N ASP A 246 -9.77 12.94 23.41
CA ASP A 246 -8.94 11.89 24.04
C ASP A 246 -9.14 10.50 23.42
N LYS A 247 -10.26 10.26 22.75
CA LYS A 247 -10.61 8.99 22.11
C LYS A 247 -10.25 8.94 20.62
N MET A 248 -9.81 10.04 20.04
CA MET A 248 -9.50 10.14 18.60
C MET A 248 -8.11 9.58 18.27
N LYS A 249 -7.90 8.31 18.57
CA LYS A 249 -6.67 7.57 18.29
C LYS A 249 -6.98 6.24 17.63
N GLY A 250 -6.55 6.05 16.38
CA GLY A 250 -6.84 4.84 15.62
C GLY A 250 -6.46 4.98 14.14
N PHE A 251 -6.76 3.95 13.34
CA PHE A 251 -6.65 4.04 11.89
C PHE A 251 -7.69 5.04 11.36
N PHE A 252 -7.25 6.08 10.66
CA PHE A 252 -8.17 7.05 10.06
C PHE A 252 -9.13 6.35 9.09
N TYR A 253 -10.41 6.64 9.19
CA TYR A 253 -11.45 6.00 8.38
C TYR A 253 -12.59 6.99 8.16
N PRO A 254 -12.52 7.85 7.13
CA PRO A 254 -13.55 8.86 6.91
C PRO A 254 -14.90 8.20 6.62
N ALA A 255 -16.00 8.89 6.98
CA ALA A 255 -17.35 8.37 6.81
C ALA A 255 -17.68 8.11 5.33
N GLU A 256 -17.11 8.94 4.45
CA GLU A 256 -17.31 8.88 3.00
C GLU A 256 -16.55 7.72 2.31
N ASN A 257 -15.59 7.07 2.99
CA ASN A 257 -14.92 5.90 2.42
C ASN A 257 -15.86 4.70 2.43
N LEU A 258 -16.54 4.50 1.30
CA LEU A 258 -17.44 3.39 1.03
C LEU A 258 -16.89 2.51 -0.10
N GLY A 259 -17.30 1.24 -0.10
CA GLY A 259 -17.05 0.36 -1.23
C GLY A 259 -17.66 0.96 -2.50
N ARG A 260 -16.85 1.13 -3.55
CA ARG A 260 -17.30 1.80 -4.79
C ARG A 260 -18.07 0.88 -5.72
N LEU A 261 -17.59 -0.36 -5.88
CA LEU A 261 -18.15 -1.34 -6.80
C LEU A 261 -18.24 -2.69 -6.11
N LYS A 262 -19.36 -3.37 -6.32
CA LYS A 262 -19.54 -4.74 -5.85
C LYS A 262 -18.56 -5.67 -6.57
N PHE A 263 -17.83 -6.48 -5.82
CA PHE A 263 -17.00 -7.53 -6.38
C PHE A 263 -17.88 -8.72 -6.79
N LEU A 264 -18.06 -8.95 -8.08
CA LEU A 264 -18.98 -9.98 -8.59
C LEU A 264 -18.37 -11.39 -8.57
N ASN A 265 -17.04 -11.50 -8.62
CA ASN A 265 -16.30 -12.77 -8.66
C ASN A 265 -16.73 -13.71 -9.80
N VAL A 266 -17.10 -13.15 -10.95
CA VAL A 266 -17.48 -13.94 -12.14
C VAL A 266 -16.35 -13.83 -13.19
N PRO A 267 -15.81 -14.96 -13.70
CA PRO A 267 -14.86 -14.93 -14.80
C PRO A 267 -15.39 -14.16 -16.01
N ASN A 268 -14.54 -13.39 -16.68
CA ASN A 268 -14.89 -12.53 -17.82
C ASN A 268 -15.94 -11.43 -17.52
N VAL A 269 -16.11 -11.07 -16.24
CA VAL A 269 -16.95 -9.95 -15.81
C VAL A 269 -16.11 -9.02 -14.93
N ASN A 270 -16.65 -7.88 -14.53
CA ASN A 270 -16.09 -7.05 -13.46
C ASN A 270 -15.62 -7.90 -12.25
N PRO A 271 -14.38 -7.71 -11.73
CA PRO A 271 -13.39 -6.69 -12.11
C PRO A 271 -12.23 -7.22 -12.99
N TYR A 272 -12.36 -8.45 -13.50
CA TYR A 272 -11.31 -9.07 -14.32
C TYR A 272 -11.21 -8.47 -15.72
N LEU A 273 -12.30 -7.91 -16.24
CA LEU A 273 -12.28 -7.04 -17.43
C LEU A 273 -12.22 -5.56 -17.06
N SER A 274 -11.69 -4.72 -17.96
CA SER A 274 -11.62 -3.27 -17.77
C SER A 274 -12.90 -2.57 -18.28
N PRO A 275 -13.33 -1.46 -17.65
CA PRO A 275 -14.45 -0.67 -18.17
C PRO A 275 -14.06 0.03 -19.47
N ILE A 276 -15.05 0.29 -20.32
CA ILE A 276 -14.94 1.20 -21.47
C ILE A 276 -15.26 2.61 -20.96
N GLY A 277 -14.40 3.57 -21.29
CA GLY A 277 -14.58 4.96 -20.92
C GLY A 277 -15.80 5.58 -21.59
N THR A 278 -16.56 6.39 -20.85
CA THR A 278 -17.77 7.07 -21.35
C THR A 278 -17.51 7.92 -22.59
N ASN A 279 -16.34 8.57 -22.68
CA ASN A 279 -15.94 9.34 -23.86
C ASN A 279 -15.79 8.45 -25.11
N GLN A 280 -15.33 7.21 -24.95
CA GLN A 280 -15.18 6.27 -26.07
C GLN A 280 -16.56 5.77 -26.52
N ILE A 281 -17.46 5.47 -25.59
CA ILE A 281 -18.85 5.13 -25.89
C ILE A 281 -19.52 6.27 -26.66
N ALA A 282 -19.36 7.51 -26.19
CA ALA A 282 -19.92 8.69 -26.84
C ALA A 282 -19.33 8.96 -28.24
N ASP A 283 -18.02 8.79 -28.43
CA ASP A 283 -17.37 8.94 -29.75
C ASP A 283 -17.92 7.92 -30.76
N TYR A 284 -18.08 6.65 -30.36
CA TYR A 284 -18.68 5.62 -31.21
C TYR A 284 -20.13 5.96 -31.57
N GLN A 285 -20.91 6.41 -30.59
CA GLN A 285 -22.29 6.84 -30.80
C GLN A 285 -22.37 8.03 -31.79
N SER A 286 -21.47 9.01 -31.68
CA SER A 286 -21.42 10.16 -32.59
C SER A 286 -21.14 9.78 -34.04
N ARG A 287 -20.53 8.62 -34.26
CA ARG A 287 -20.21 8.05 -35.57
C ARG A 287 -21.26 7.04 -36.06
N GLY A 288 -22.38 6.90 -35.34
CA GLY A 288 -23.46 5.98 -35.69
C GLY A 288 -23.24 4.53 -35.28
N TYR A 289 -22.25 4.24 -34.43
CA TYR A 289 -21.99 2.90 -33.90
C TYR A 289 -22.47 2.74 -32.46
N THR A 290 -22.90 1.53 -32.11
CA THR A 290 -23.20 1.18 -30.71
C THR A 290 -21.99 0.50 -30.08
N LEU A 291 -21.44 1.12 -29.04
CA LEU A 291 -20.44 0.51 -28.16
C LEU A 291 -21.07 0.34 -26.78
N THR A 292 -21.29 -0.90 -26.36
CA THR A 292 -21.84 -1.21 -25.04
C THR A 292 -20.74 -1.28 -23.99
N GLN A 293 -21.09 -0.99 -22.74
CA GLN A 293 -20.17 -1.17 -21.61
C GLN A 293 -19.72 -2.64 -21.48
N THR A 294 -18.51 -2.84 -20.95
CA THR A 294 -18.00 -4.15 -20.55
C THR A 294 -18.93 -4.80 -19.51
N GLU A 295 -19.20 -6.10 -19.65
CA GLU A 295 -20.11 -6.81 -18.76
C GLU A 295 -19.74 -6.65 -17.26
N GLY A 296 -20.76 -6.37 -16.43
CA GLY A 296 -20.61 -6.15 -15.00
C GLY A 296 -20.08 -4.78 -14.58
N TRP A 297 -19.78 -3.88 -15.52
CA TRP A 297 -19.45 -2.48 -15.22
C TRP A 297 -20.70 -1.58 -15.33
N PRO A 298 -20.87 -0.57 -14.45
CA PRO A 298 -21.99 0.36 -14.53
C PRO A 298 -22.01 1.11 -15.86
N THR A 299 -23.22 1.35 -16.38
CA THR A 299 -23.45 2.06 -17.65
C THR A 299 -23.64 3.57 -17.48
N GLY A 300 -23.53 4.10 -16.26
CA GLY A 300 -23.69 5.52 -15.93
C GLY A 300 -22.82 5.98 -14.75
N LEU A 301 -22.90 7.28 -14.44
CA LEU A 301 -22.36 7.83 -13.19
C LEU A 301 -23.38 7.54 -12.08
N GLU A 302 -23.09 6.57 -11.21
CA GLU A 302 -23.83 6.37 -9.95
C GLU A 302 -23.22 7.22 -8.83
#